data_AF-A0A951T2V2-F1
#
_entry.id   AF-A0A951T2V2-F1
#
_cell.length_a   1.000
_cell.length_b   1.000
_cell.length_c   1.000
_cell.angle_alpha   90.00
_cell.angle_beta   90.00
_cell.angle_gamma   90.00
#
_symmetry.space_group_name_H-M   'P 1'
#
loop_
_entity.id
_entity.type
_entity.pdbx_description
1 polymer ?
#
loop_
_entity_poly.entity_id
_entity_poly.type
_entity_poly.pdbx_seq_one_letter_code
_entity_poly.pdbx_strand_id
1 'polypeptide(L)'
;SMRPDTGTLHPEDVQTVATHLGVKPEEVVEMETRLSGRDVALEGSGEDDDEHAAPIAWLSDPHAEPSEVLERMQHTRLQEEGLRSALAQLDERSRAIVQRRWLTEGDSATLHELASEYGVSAERIRQIEAKAMQRMRGLLSA
;
A
#
# COMPACT_ATOMS: atom_id res chain seq x y z
N SER A 1 -38.97 -4.11 -19.23
CA SER A 1 -39.26 -2.79 -18.63
C SER A 1 -39.88 -3.07 -17.28
N MET A 2 -39.15 -2.87 -16.18
CA MET A 2 -39.50 -3.48 -14.89
C MET A 2 -39.17 -2.60 -13.68
N ARG A 3 -39.41 -1.28 -13.80
CA ARG A 3 -39.50 -0.40 -12.64
C ARG A 3 -40.66 0.58 -12.82
N PRO A 4 -41.86 0.26 -12.30
CA PRO A 4 -42.77 1.28 -11.83
C PRO A 4 -42.32 1.73 -10.44
N ASP A 5 -42.37 3.04 -10.21
CA ASP A 5 -42.16 3.72 -8.94
C ASP A 5 -40.77 3.66 -8.27
N THR A 6 -40.25 4.86 -8.05
CA THR A 6 -39.16 5.24 -7.14
C THR A 6 -39.59 5.14 -5.67
N GLY A 7 -40.36 4.12 -5.31
CA GLY A 7 -40.84 3.85 -3.96
C GLY A 7 -40.15 2.63 -3.35
N THR A 8 -40.10 2.57 -2.03
CA THR A 8 -39.56 1.44 -1.27
C THR A 8 -40.24 0.14 -1.69
N LEU A 9 -39.46 -0.92 -1.95
CA LEU A 9 -40.00 -2.23 -2.33
C LEU A 9 -40.92 -2.78 -1.23
N HIS A 10 -42.12 -3.25 -1.61
CA HIS A 10 -42.98 -3.95 -0.67
C HIS A 10 -42.43 -5.34 -0.34
N PRO A 11 -42.76 -5.92 0.84
CA PRO A 11 -42.22 -7.22 1.25
C PRO A 11 -42.46 -8.35 0.25
N GLU A 12 -43.54 -8.31 -0.53
CA GLU A 12 -43.85 -9.30 -1.57
C GLU A 12 -42.92 -9.18 -2.79
N ASP A 13 -42.52 -7.96 -3.14
CA ASP A 13 -41.58 -7.68 -4.22
C ASP A 13 -40.17 -8.13 -3.84
N VAL A 14 -39.77 -7.86 -2.59
CA VAL A 14 -38.49 -8.31 -2.02
C VAL A 14 -38.37 -9.83 -2.12
N GLN A 15 -39.42 -10.57 -1.75
CA GLN A 15 -39.41 -12.04 -1.79
C GLN A 15 -39.34 -12.57 -3.22
N THR A 16 -40.02 -11.92 -4.15
CA THR A 16 -40.02 -12.29 -5.57
C THR A 16 -38.64 -12.07 -6.18
N VAL A 17 -38.02 -10.91 -5.93
CA VAL A 17 -36.67 -10.57 -6.41
C VAL A 17 -35.63 -11.49 -5.79
N ALA A 18 -35.72 -11.78 -4.49
CA ALA A 18 -34.81 -12.69 -3.78
C ALA A 18 -34.84 -14.09 -4.39
N THR A 19 -36.03 -14.61 -4.67
CA THR A 19 -36.22 -15.93 -5.28
C THR A 19 -35.68 -15.98 -6.71
N HIS A 20 -35.93 -14.93 -7.50
CA HIS A 20 -35.48 -14.86 -8.89
C HIS A 20 -33.95 -14.71 -9.01
N LEU A 21 -33.31 -14.02 -8.06
CA LEU A 21 -31.87 -13.81 -8.03
C LEU A 21 -31.10 -14.84 -7.20
N GLY A 22 -31.79 -15.72 -6.47
CA GLY A 22 -31.18 -16.76 -5.63
C GLY A 22 -30.44 -16.23 -4.40
N VAL A 23 -30.85 -15.06 -3.90
CA VAL A 23 -30.24 -14.33 -2.79
C VAL A 23 -31.20 -14.26 -1.60
N LYS A 24 -30.73 -13.84 -0.43
CA LYS A 24 -31.62 -13.67 0.74
C LYS A 24 -32.49 -12.41 0.59
N PRO A 25 -33.73 -12.41 1.11
CA PRO A 25 -34.56 -11.18 1.15
C PRO A 25 -33.85 -9.99 1.82
N GLU A 26 -33.03 -10.25 2.84
CA GLU A 26 -32.20 -9.25 3.52
C GLU A 26 -31.22 -8.55 2.58
N GLU A 27 -30.59 -9.30 1.67
CA GLU A 27 -29.64 -8.77 0.68
C GLU A 27 -30.36 -7.91 -0.36
N VAL A 28 -31.61 -8.25 -0.71
CA VAL A 28 -32.42 -7.43 -1.62
C VAL A 28 -32.79 -6.09 -0.99
N VAL A 29 -33.13 -6.07 0.31
CA VAL A 29 -33.41 -4.82 1.05
C VAL A 29 -32.15 -3.97 1.20
N GLU A 30 -31.01 -4.59 1.51
CA GLU A 30 -29.73 -3.87 1.61
C GLU A 30 -29.35 -3.24 0.26
N MET A 31 -29.46 -4.00 -0.83
CA MET A 31 -29.15 -3.50 -2.16
C MET A 31 -30.15 -2.44 -2.62
N GLU A 32 -31.42 -2.56 -2.26
CA GLU A 32 -32.43 -1.52 -2.48
C GLU A 32 -32.04 -0.23 -1.75
N THR A 33 -31.63 -0.30 -0.49
CA THR A 33 -31.18 0.86 0.30
C THR A 33 -29.94 1.51 -0.33
N ARG A 34 -28.98 0.71 -0.80
CA ARG A 34 -27.77 1.21 -1.47
C ARG A 34 -28.06 1.83 -2.84
N LEU A 35 -29.02 1.28 -3.59
CA LEU A 35 -29.38 1.74 -4.94
C LEU A 35 -30.40 2.89 -4.93
N SER A 36 -31.21 3.02 -3.88
CA SER A 36 -32.19 4.09 -3.70
C SER A 36 -31.60 5.33 -3.03
N GLY A 37 -30.45 5.19 -2.35
CA GLY A 37 -29.67 6.31 -1.84
C GLY A 37 -29.29 7.27 -2.97
N ARG A 38 -29.67 8.54 -2.83
CA ARG A 38 -29.16 9.62 -3.69
C ARG A 38 -27.68 9.87 -3.38
N ASP A 39 -26.90 10.13 -4.43
CA ASP A 39 -25.53 10.63 -4.26
C ASP A 39 -25.55 11.94 -3.45
N VAL A 40 -24.75 11.99 -2.39
CA VAL A 40 -24.57 13.18 -1.56
C VAL A 40 -23.27 13.86 -1.99
N ALA A 41 -23.31 15.18 -2.16
CA ALA A 41 -22.09 15.95 -2.44
C ALA A 41 -21.11 15.84 -1.26
N LEU A 42 -19.83 15.62 -1.56
CA LEU A 42 -18.78 15.50 -0.55
C LEU A 42 -18.54 16.86 0.16
N GLU A 43 -18.57 17.92 -0.63
CA GLU A 43 -18.45 19.32 -0.20
C GLU A 43 -19.83 19.95 -0.04
N GLY A 44 -19.98 20.87 0.91
CA GLY A 44 -21.20 21.66 1.09
C GLY A 44 -21.38 22.66 -0.06
N SER A 45 -22.63 22.96 -0.42
CA SER A 45 -22.92 24.13 -1.26
C SER A 45 -22.59 25.39 -0.45
N GLY A 46 -21.60 26.16 -0.89
CA GLY A 46 -21.00 27.27 -0.14
C GLY A 46 -21.88 28.50 0.11
N GLU A 47 -23.19 28.36 0.20
CA GLU A 47 -24.14 29.42 0.55
C GLU A 47 -24.98 28.97 1.75
N ASP A 48 -24.70 29.56 2.93
CA ASP A 48 -25.54 29.55 4.15
C ASP A 48 -25.87 28.20 4.83
N ASP A 49 -24.99 27.21 4.81
CA ASP A 49 -25.16 25.96 5.60
C ASP A 49 -24.20 25.88 6.81
N ASP A 50 -24.07 26.97 7.56
CA ASP A 50 -23.34 26.98 8.85
C ASP A 50 -24.02 26.08 9.91
N GLU A 51 -25.24 25.59 9.64
CA GLU A 51 -26.00 24.69 10.52
C GLU A 51 -25.68 23.20 10.32
N HIS A 52 -25.11 22.80 9.17
CA HIS A 52 -24.76 21.41 8.89
C HIS A 52 -23.35 21.25 8.34
N ALA A 53 -22.48 20.58 9.12
CA ALA A 53 -21.17 20.17 8.64
C ALA A 53 -21.30 19.20 7.46
N ALA A 54 -20.68 19.54 6.33
CA ALA A 54 -20.62 18.68 5.14
C ALA A 54 -19.98 17.31 5.45
N PRO A 55 -20.30 16.24 4.70
CA PRO A 55 -19.77 14.89 4.95
C PRO A 55 -18.25 14.84 5.08
N ILE A 56 -17.52 15.65 4.31
CA ILE A 56 -16.05 15.72 4.37
C ILE A 56 -15.51 16.08 5.77
N ALA A 57 -16.23 16.89 6.55
CA ALA A 57 -15.78 17.30 7.89
C ALA A 57 -15.74 16.15 8.90
N TRP A 58 -16.40 15.02 8.59
CA TRP A 58 -16.48 13.84 9.47
C TRP A 58 -15.62 12.68 8.94
N LEU A 59 -15.04 12.84 7.75
CA LEU A 59 -14.15 11.85 7.16
C LEU A 59 -12.72 12.10 7.63
N SER A 60 -12.28 11.32 8.60
CA SER A 60 -10.89 11.32 9.05
C SER A 60 -10.03 10.44 8.14
N ASP A 61 -8.87 10.96 7.73
CA ASP A 61 -7.80 10.14 7.16
C ASP A 61 -6.97 9.54 8.31
N PRO A 62 -6.97 8.20 8.50
CA PRO A 62 -6.22 7.54 9.56
C PRO A 62 -4.69 7.67 9.41
N HIS A 63 -4.19 8.23 8.31
CA HIS A 63 -2.76 8.42 8.06
C HIS A 63 -2.33 9.89 7.97
N ALA A 64 -3.25 10.82 8.23
CA ALA A 64 -2.99 12.27 8.18
C ALA A 64 -2.50 12.86 9.50
N GLU A 65 -2.39 12.07 10.57
CA GLU A 65 -1.89 12.54 11.86
C GLU A 65 -0.48 13.12 11.71
N PRO A 66 -0.26 14.42 11.99
CA PRO A 66 1.02 15.08 11.73
C PRO A 66 2.20 14.42 12.44
N SER A 67 1.99 13.88 13.65
CA SER A 67 3.01 13.13 14.39
C SER A 67 3.42 11.86 13.66
N GLU A 68 2.46 11.09 13.13
CA GLU A 68 2.74 9.84 12.40
C GLU A 68 3.44 10.12 11.07
N VAL A 69 3.04 11.19 10.38
CA VAL A 69 3.70 11.64 9.15
C VAL A 69 5.15 11.99 9.42
N LEU A 70 5.41 12.81 10.46
CA LEU A 70 6.76 13.20 10.84
C LEU A 70 7.60 12.01 11.31
N GLU A 71 7.03 11.10 12.09
CA GLU A 71 7.69 9.87 12.53
C GLU A 71 8.10 9.02 11.32
N ARG A 72 7.19 8.80 10.37
CA ARG A 72 7.48 8.06 9.14
C ARG A 72 8.61 8.71 8.34
N MET A 73 8.57 10.03 8.16
CA MET A 73 9.64 10.77 7.47
C MET A 73 10.99 10.64 8.18
N GLN A 74 11.01 10.75 9.51
CA GLN A 74 12.23 10.58 10.30
C GLN A 74 12.76 9.15 10.20
N HIS A 75 11.88 8.16 10.29
CA HIS A 75 12.23 6.75 10.20
C HIS A 75 12.82 6.43 8.81
N THR A 76 12.19 6.88 7.72
CA THR A 76 12.74 6.75 6.36
C THR A 76 14.11 7.40 6.26
N ARG A 77 14.28 8.63 6.78
CA ARG A 77 15.57 9.32 6.76
C ARG A 77 16.65 8.54 7.51
N LEU A 78 16.35 8.05 8.71
CA LEU A 78 17.29 7.26 9.50
C LEU A 78 17.68 5.95 8.80
N GLN A 79 16.71 5.28 8.16
CA GLN A 79 16.97 4.07 7.38
C GLN A 79 17.88 4.35 6.18
N GLU A 80 17.61 5.42 5.42
CA GLU A 80 18.42 5.80 4.27
C GLU A 80 19.85 6.21 4.66
N GLU A 81 19.99 7.02 5.71
CA GLU A 81 21.29 7.43 6.26
C GLU A 81 22.06 6.22 6.81
N GLY A 82 21.38 5.34 7.55
CA GLY A 82 21.94 4.09 8.07
C GLY A 82 22.42 3.16 6.95
N LEU A 83 21.60 2.96 5.92
CA LEU A 83 21.95 2.13 4.75
C LEU A 83 23.17 2.71 4.02
N ARG A 84 23.19 4.02 3.78
CA ARG A 84 24.30 4.71 3.11
C ARG A 84 25.60 4.58 3.91
N SER A 85 25.54 4.77 5.22
CA SER A 85 26.67 4.58 6.14
C SER A 85 27.16 3.13 6.14
N ALA A 86 26.24 2.16 6.21
CA ALA A 86 26.58 0.74 6.19
C ALA A 86 27.27 0.33 4.89
N LEU A 87 26.79 0.81 3.74
CA LEU A 87 27.43 0.60 2.44
C LEU A 87 28.82 1.25 2.37
N ALA A 88 28.99 2.45 2.93
CA ALA A 88 30.27 3.15 2.95
C ALA A 88 31.36 2.40 3.74
N GLN A 89 30.99 1.59 4.74
CA GLN A 89 31.91 0.79 5.54
C GLN A 89 32.32 -0.55 4.91
N LEU A 90 31.68 -0.94 3.80
CA LEU A 90 32.11 -2.08 3.01
C LEU A 90 33.31 -1.72 2.14
N ASP A 91 34.16 -2.71 1.87
CA ASP A 91 35.17 -2.59 0.82
C ASP A 91 34.50 -2.44 -0.56
N GLU A 92 35.22 -1.83 -1.50
CA GLU A 92 34.68 -1.44 -2.81
C GLU A 92 34.06 -2.63 -3.55
N ARG A 93 34.71 -3.79 -3.51
CA ARG A 93 34.24 -5.01 -4.18
C ARG A 93 32.96 -5.54 -3.55
N SER A 94 32.92 -5.65 -2.22
CA SER A 94 31.72 -6.07 -1.48
C SER A 94 30.54 -5.12 -1.72
N ARG A 95 30.79 -3.82 -1.72
CA ARG A 95 29.78 -2.79 -1.97
C ARG A 95 29.18 -2.93 -3.38
N ALA A 96 30.03 -3.04 -4.40
CA ALA A 96 29.59 -3.19 -5.79
C ALA A 96 28.75 -4.46 -5.99
N ILE A 97 29.16 -5.59 -5.38
CA ILE A 97 28.40 -6.85 -5.43
C ILE A 97 27.01 -6.67 -4.79
N VAL A 98 26.92 -6.06 -3.60
CA VAL A 98 25.63 -5.86 -2.92
C VAL A 98 24.73 -4.90 -3.71
N GLN A 99 25.27 -3.79 -4.23
CA GLN A 99 24.52 -2.81 -5.01
C GLN A 99 23.93 -3.41 -6.28
N ARG A 100 24.72 -4.15 -7.06
CA ARG A 100 24.25 -4.76 -8.31
C ARG A 100 23.24 -5.88 -8.09
N ARG A 101 23.30 -6.57 -6.94
CA ARG A 101 22.36 -7.66 -6.62
C ARG A 101 21.05 -7.20 -6.01
N TRP A 102 21.06 -6.12 -5.23
CA TRP A 102 19.91 -5.75 -4.39
C TRP A 102 19.38 -4.33 -4.61
N LEU A 103 20.20 -3.42 -5.12
CA LEU A 103 19.87 -1.99 -5.23
C LEU A 103 19.75 -1.50 -6.68
N THR A 104 19.72 -2.42 -7.63
CA THR A 104 19.50 -2.12 -9.06
C THR A 104 18.07 -2.52 -9.42
N GLU A 105 17.27 -1.59 -9.92
CA GLU A 105 15.90 -1.85 -10.34
C GLU A 105 15.87 -2.60 -11.68
N GLY A 106 15.09 -3.67 -11.75
CA GLY A 106 14.78 -4.40 -13.00
C GLY A 106 15.88 -5.31 -13.55
N ASP A 107 17.16 -5.09 -13.22
CA ASP A 107 18.30 -5.85 -13.75
C ASP A 107 19.32 -6.20 -12.66
N SER A 108 18.90 -7.05 -11.72
CA SER A 108 19.79 -7.52 -10.64
C SER A 108 20.77 -8.56 -11.17
N ALA A 109 22.06 -8.27 -11.05
CA ALA A 109 23.12 -9.14 -11.56
C ALA A 109 23.08 -10.52 -10.91
N THR A 110 23.23 -11.57 -11.70
CA THR A 110 23.28 -12.93 -11.17
C THR A 110 24.65 -13.24 -10.56
N LEU A 111 24.70 -14.27 -9.70
CA LEU A 111 25.96 -14.76 -9.15
C LEU A 111 26.96 -15.17 -10.24
N HIS A 112 26.48 -15.70 -11.37
CA HIS A 112 27.31 -16.17 -12.48
C HIS A 112 27.88 -15.01 -13.31
N GLU A 113 27.10 -13.95 -13.54
CA GLU A 113 27.58 -12.73 -14.21
C GLU A 113 28.69 -12.07 -13.41
N LEU A 114 28.47 -11.88 -12.10
CA LEU A 114 29.47 -11.29 -11.21
C LEU A 114 30.70 -12.19 -11.09
N ALA A 115 30.51 -13.52 -11.04
CA ALA A 115 31.62 -14.47 -11.04
C ALA A 115 32.49 -14.34 -12.29
N SER A 116 31.86 -14.22 -13.47
CA SER A 116 32.54 -14.01 -14.74
C SER A 116 33.27 -12.65 -14.79
N GLU A 117 32.63 -11.57 -14.34
CA GLU A 117 33.22 -10.23 -14.33
C GLU A 117 34.45 -10.15 -13.42
N TYR A 118 34.37 -10.73 -12.22
CA TYR A 118 35.45 -10.69 -11.24
C TYR A 118 36.45 -11.86 -11.35
N GLY A 119 36.27 -12.77 -12.32
CA GLY A 119 37.15 -13.91 -12.54
C GLY A 119 37.23 -14.88 -11.35
N VAL A 120 36.12 -15.07 -10.62
CA VAL A 120 36.03 -15.96 -9.45
C VAL A 120 34.85 -16.92 -9.58
N SER A 121 34.72 -17.89 -8.69
CA SER A 121 33.55 -18.78 -8.66
C SER A 121 32.29 -18.06 -8.15
N ALA A 122 31.12 -18.53 -8.58
CA ALA A 122 29.82 -18.06 -8.07
C ALA A 122 29.71 -18.22 -6.54
N GLU A 123 30.23 -19.33 -5.99
CA GLU A 123 30.28 -19.55 -4.54
C GLU A 123 31.17 -18.51 -3.83
N ARG A 124 32.27 -18.07 -4.47
CA ARG A 124 33.10 -17.00 -3.90
C ARG A 124 32.36 -15.67 -3.83
N ILE A 125 31.58 -15.31 -4.86
CA ILE A 125 30.72 -14.11 -4.84
C ILE A 125 29.68 -14.23 -3.72
N ARG A 126 29.03 -15.39 -3.58
CA ARG A 126 28.06 -15.66 -2.51
C ARG A 126 28.66 -15.48 -1.11
N GLN A 127 29.89 -15.94 -0.89
CA GLN A 127 30.60 -15.75 0.38
C GLN A 127 30.89 -14.28 0.69
N ILE A 128 31.34 -13.52 -0.33
CA ILE A 128 31.60 -12.08 -0.19
C ILE A 128 30.30 -11.35 0.15
N GLU A 129 29.23 -11.63 -0.58
CA GLU A 129 27.91 -11.07 -0.31
C GLU A 129 27.43 -11.39 1.11
N ALA A 130 27.47 -12.66 1.52
CA ALA A 130 27.00 -13.07 2.85
C ALA A 130 27.75 -12.33 3.97
N LYS A 131 29.08 -12.18 3.82
CA LYS A 131 29.92 -11.44 4.76
C LYS A 131 29.58 -9.94 4.76
N ALA A 132 29.35 -9.36 3.59
CA ALA A 132 28.96 -7.95 3.45
C ALA A 132 27.60 -7.69 4.11
N MET A 133 26.60 -8.54 3.85
CA MET A 133 25.27 -8.46 4.44
C MET A 133 25.30 -8.61 5.96
N GLN A 134 26.12 -9.53 6.49
CA GLN A 134 26.31 -9.68 7.93
C GLN A 134 26.92 -8.42 8.56
N ARG A 135 27.91 -7.80 7.89
CA ARG A 135 28.51 -6.55 8.35
C ARG A 135 27.51 -5.40 8.33
N MET A 136 26.77 -5.24 7.24
CA MET A 136 25.73 -4.21 7.13
C MET A 136 24.67 -4.37 8.20
N ARG A 137 24.22 -5.61 8.48
CA ARG A 137 23.25 -5.87 9.55
C ARG A 137 23.75 -5.40 10.90
N GLY A 138 25.01 -5.68 11.24
CA GLY A 138 25.61 -5.22 12.49
C GLY A 138 25.69 -3.70 12.62
N LEU A 139 25.84 -2.98 11.50
CA LEU A 139 25.89 -1.51 11.47
C LEU A 139 24.49 -0.87 11.51
N LEU A 140 23.47 -1.57 11.02
CA LEU A 140 22.09 -1.09 11.00
C LEU A 140 21.35 -1.39 12.31
N SER A 141 21.82 -2.39 13.07
CA SER A 141 21.26 -2.75 14.38
C SER A 141 21.95 -2.08 15.56
N ALA A 142 23.03 -1.33 15.32
CA ALA A 142 23.80 -0.61 16.33
C ALA A 142 23.36 0.86 16.38
#